data_AF-A0A534U6V3-F1
#
_entry.id   AF-A0A534U6V3-F1
#
_cell.length_a   1.000
_cell.length_b   1.000
_cell.length_c   1.000
_cell.angle_alpha   90.00
_cell.angle_beta   90.00
_cell.angle_gamma   90.00
#
_symmetry.space_group_name_H-M   'P 1'
#
loop_
_entity.id
_entity.type
_entity.pdbx_description
1 polymer ?
#
loop_
_entity_poly.entity_id
_entity_poly.type
_entity_poly.pdbx_seq_one_letter_code
_entity_poly.pdbx_strand_id
1 'polypeptide(L)'
;MRSHRRSGGARRWSLLVAALALASSCAPRRGPSAPTPAGATRQFTFAWPFREGDGVAPRGGTTQGSPVELDLAPSAAWRRLQEPGLTAVERDRQAILAMAGTYRASFDFLEVVGFRPGFVPDRPYQSWGTEYVYVRRNEPRFVSLQHLLVMFVRTADGAMQGPFVTKHWRQDWRYEDSELLTYRGHNTWAKERLPPEEVQGAWTQAVFQVDDSPRYEAYGRWEHLGNVSTWRSSTTWRPLPRREFSVRSDYHVLIGTNQLTITP
;
A
#
# COMPACT_ATOMS: atom_id res chain seq x y z
N MET A 1 -64.14 41.42 28.03
CA MET A 1 -64.93 42.61 27.61
C MET A 1 -64.62 43.74 28.60
N ARG A 2 -64.14 44.90 28.11
CA ARG A 2 -63.93 46.21 28.81
C ARG A 2 -62.81 46.25 29.89
N SER A 3 -61.67 46.94 29.68
CA SER A 3 -61.38 48.41 29.74
C SER A 3 -61.47 48.98 31.18
N HIS A 4 -60.60 49.81 31.77
CA HIS A 4 -59.67 50.87 31.33
C HIS A 4 -58.68 51.19 32.48
N ARG A 5 -57.37 51.36 32.23
CA ARG A 5 -56.55 52.61 32.26
C ARG A 5 -56.66 53.55 33.48
N ARG A 6 -55.49 53.85 34.07
CA ARG A 6 -54.77 55.17 34.16
C ARG A 6 -53.69 55.08 35.28
N SER A 7 -52.59 55.82 35.35
CA SER A 7 -51.74 56.61 34.45
C SER A 7 -50.72 57.32 35.34
N GLY A 8 -49.47 57.47 34.89
CA GLY A 8 -48.49 58.41 35.46
C GLY A 8 -47.09 57.79 35.44
N GLY A 9 -46.03 58.42 34.94
CA GLY A 9 -45.86 59.75 34.39
C GLY A 9 -44.45 59.81 33.78
N ALA A 10 -44.32 60.70 32.80
CA ALA A 10 -43.17 61.02 31.97
C ALA A 10 -41.77 60.98 32.63
N ARG A 11 -40.76 60.59 31.83
CA ARG A 11 -39.60 61.46 31.54
C ARG A 11 -38.95 61.07 30.21
N ARG A 12 -38.96 62.04 29.29
CA ARG A 12 -38.29 62.03 27.99
C ARG A 12 -36.80 62.33 28.20
N TRP A 13 -35.90 61.50 27.68
CA TRP A 13 -34.51 61.88 27.43
C TRP A 13 -34.22 61.71 25.94
N SER A 14 -33.73 62.80 25.36
CA SER A 14 -33.51 62.98 23.94
C SER A 14 -32.28 62.22 23.45
N LEU A 15 -32.45 61.64 22.27
CA LEU A 15 -31.52 61.21 21.24
C LEU A 15 -30.05 61.70 21.36
N LEU A 16 -29.15 60.73 21.40
CA LEU A 16 -27.83 60.79 20.77
C LEU A 16 -27.57 59.41 20.14
N VAL A 17 -27.98 59.25 18.88
CA VAL A 17 -27.63 58.08 18.06
C VAL A 17 -26.23 58.32 17.53
N ALA A 18 -25.24 57.74 18.20
CA ALA A 18 -23.91 57.58 17.62
C ALA A 18 -23.97 56.46 16.57
N ALA A 19 -24.01 56.84 15.29
CA ALA A 19 -23.83 55.93 14.18
C ALA A 19 -22.38 55.44 14.17
N LEU A 20 -22.10 54.30 14.83
CA LEU A 20 -20.89 53.54 14.58
C LEU A 20 -20.99 52.95 13.16
N ALA A 21 -20.28 53.55 12.22
CA ALA A 21 -19.99 52.92 10.93
C ALA A 21 -19.10 51.70 11.18
N LEU A 22 -19.71 50.53 11.35
CA LEU A 22 -19.02 49.25 11.17
C LEU A 22 -18.62 49.15 9.70
N ALA A 23 -17.40 49.55 9.39
CA ALA A 23 -16.72 49.14 8.19
C ALA A 23 -16.54 47.61 8.26
N SER A 24 -17.57 46.87 7.85
CA SER A 24 -17.43 45.46 7.49
C SER A 24 -16.48 45.42 6.30
N SER A 25 -15.21 45.17 6.59
CA SER A 25 -14.23 44.78 5.61
C SER A 25 -14.78 43.53 4.92
N CYS A 26 -15.21 43.69 3.66
CA CYS A 26 -15.44 42.57 2.76
C CYS A 26 -14.09 41.91 2.48
N ALA A 27 -13.61 41.10 3.43
CA ALA A 27 -12.60 40.10 3.14
C ALA A 27 -13.24 39.11 2.17
N PRO A 28 -12.65 38.83 1.00
CA PRO A 28 -13.19 37.83 0.09
C PRO A 28 -13.26 36.49 0.84
N ARG A 29 -14.46 35.91 0.92
CA ARG A 29 -14.64 34.52 1.35
C ARG A 29 -13.75 33.66 0.44
N ARG A 30 -12.66 33.11 0.98
CA ARG A 30 -11.92 32.04 0.34
C ARG A 30 -12.89 30.86 0.22
N GLY A 31 -13.44 30.66 -0.97
CA GLY A 31 -14.09 29.40 -1.33
C GLY A 31 -13.10 28.24 -1.22
N PRO A 32 -13.56 26.98 -1.26
CA PRO A 32 -12.66 25.83 -1.30
C PRO A 32 -11.64 26.05 -2.41
N SER A 33 -10.36 26.03 -2.04
CA SER A 33 -9.26 26.20 -2.97
C SER A 33 -9.42 25.21 -4.11
N ALA A 34 -9.39 25.71 -5.35
CA ALA A 34 -9.39 24.88 -6.55
C ALA A 34 -8.33 23.77 -6.44
N PRO A 35 -8.59 22.56 -6.96
CA PRO A 35 -7.61 21.49 -6.95
C PRO A 35 -6.36 21.97 -7.70
N THR A 36 -5.24 22.00 -6.99
CA THR A 36 -3.92 22.29 -7.56
C THR A 36 -3.67 21.32 -8.72
N PRO A 37 -3.22 21.79 -9.90
CA PRO A 37 -2.98 20.91 -11.04
C PRO A 37 -1.95 19.83 -10.69
N ALA A 38 -2.24 18.61 -11.16
CA ALA A 38 -1.39 17.43 -11.04
C ALA A 38 -0.01 17.71 -11.63
N GLY A 39 1.01 17.74 -10.77
CA GLY A 39 2.39 18.01 -11.17
C GLY A 39 3.40 18.08 -10.01
N ALA A 40 2.95 18.10 -8.75
CA ALA A 40 3.85 17.93 -7.63
C ALA A 40 4.24 16.45 -7.50
N THR A 41 5.48 16.13 -7.89
CA THR A 41 6.15 14.86 -7.62
C THR A 41 6.00 14.57 -6.13
N ARG A 42 5.16 13.61 -5.77
CA ARG A 42 4.99 13.21 -4.37
C ARG A 42 6.21 12.40 -3.94
N GLN A 43 7.29 13.11 -3.62
CA GLN A 43 8.47 12.54 -2.95
C GLN A 43 8.16 12.43 -1.46
N PHE A 44 8.00 11.20 -0.99
CA PHE A 44 8.02 10.90 0.44
C PHE A 44 9.31 10.14 0.74
N THR A 45 10.21 10.75 1.52
CA THR A 45 11.40 10.08 2.05
C THR A 45 11.33 10.18 3.57
N PHE A 46 10.80 9.15 4.22
CA PHE A 46 10.79 9.07 5.68
C PHE A 46 12.09 8.40 6.12
N ALA A 47 12.94 9.16 6.82
CA ALA A 47 14.18 8.71 7.48
C ALA A 47 15.39 8.37 6.58
N TRP A 48 15.78 9.27 5.68
CA TRP A 48 17.15 9.29 5.16
C TRP A 48 18.06 10.09 6.09
N PRO A 49 19.29 9.63 6.43
CA PRO A 49 20.25 10.49 7.13
C PRO A 49 20.46 11.76 6.30
N PHE A 50 20.36 12.93 6.94
CA PHE A 50 20.49 14.25 6.29
C PHE A 50 21.68 14.28 5.33
N ARG A 51 21.38 14.20 4.03
CA ARG A 51 22.32 14.32 2.93
C ARG A 51 21.74 15.35 1.99
N GLU A 52 22.55 16.35 1.64
CA GLU A 52 22.14 17.47 0.81
C GLU A 52 22.53 17.23 -0.67
N GLY A 53 21.75 17.81 -1.59
CA GLY A 53 22.04 17.83 -3.03
C GLY A 53 21.43 16.69 -3.87
N ASP A 54 21.60 16.74 -5.19
CA ASP A 54 20.99 15.81 -6.17
C ASP A 54 21.37 14.33 -5.99
N GLY A 55 22.39 14.06 -5.17
CA GLY A 55 22.82 12.73 -4.78
C GLY A 55 21.79 11.95 -3.93
N VAL A 56 20.69 12.56 -3.50
CA VAL A 56 19.60 11.88 -2.75
C VAL A 56 18.31 11.69 -3.54
N ALA A 57 18.24 12.20 -4.78
CA ALA A 57 17.05 12.03 -5.62
C ALA A 57 16.80 10.53 -5.91
N PRO A 58 15.55 10.05 -5.77
CA PRO A 58 15.21 8.69 -6.14
C PRO A 58 15.54 8.39 -7.60
N ARG A 59 16.08 7.21 -7.85
CA ARG A 59 16.29 6.65 -9.19
C ARG A 59 15.13 5.74 -9.58
N GLY A 60 14.95 5.51 -10.88
CA GLY A 60 13.87 4.66 -11.40
C GLY A 60 12.67 5.48 -11.91
N GLY A 61 11.65 4.79 -12.43
CA GLY A 61 10.42 5.44 -12.89
C GLY A 61 10.59 6.37 -14.10
N THR A 62 11.50 6.06 -15.01
CA THR A 62 11.82 6.90 -16.19
C THR A 62 10.72 6.93 -17.26
N THR A 63 9.64 6.19 -17.06
CA THR A 63 8.55 6.04 -18.03
C THR A 63 7.26 6.64 -17.46
N GLN A 64 6.54 7.40 -18.29
CA GLN A 64 5.24 7.94 -17.94
C GLN A 64 4.13 7.01 -18.44
N GLY A 65 3.21 6.65 -17.56
CA GLY A 65 2.03 5.85 -17.91
C GLY A 65 0.79 6.70 -18.19
N SER A 66 -0.30 6.02 -18.55
CA SER A 66 -1.63 6.63 -18.60
C SER A 66 -2.06 7.13 -17.21
N PRO A 67 -2.83 8.23 -17.14
CA PRO A 67 -3.50 8.63 -15.88
C PRO A 67 -4.35 7.49 -15.35
N VAL A 68 -4.40 7.35 -14.03
CA VAL A 68 -5.27 6.38 -13.35
C VAL A 68 -6.24 7.11 -12.43
N GLU A 69 -7.47 6.63 -12.39
CA GLU A 69 -8.47 7.03 -11.41
C GLU A 69 -8.41 6.06 -10.22
N LEU A 70 -8.41 6.59 -9.01
CA LEU A 70 -8.34 5.78 -7.78
C LEU A 70 -9.73 5.63 -7.20
N ASP A 71 -10.11 4.39 -6.88
CA ASP A 71 -11.25 4.15 -6.00
C ASP A 71 -10.85 4.47 -4.57
N LEU A 72 -11.58 5.40 -3.94
CA LEU A 72 -11.35 5.83 -2.56
C LEU A 72 -12.37 5.22 -1.59
N ALA A 73 -13.36 4.48 -2.10
CA ALA A 73 -14.35 3.83 -1.29
C ALA A 73 -13.84 2.45 -0.82
N PRO A 74 -14.28 1.99 0.37
CA PRO A 74 -13.91 0.66 0.80
C PRO A 74 -14.37 -0.42 -0.18
N SER A 75 -13.48 -1.37 -0.49
CA SER A 75 -13.79 -2.42 -1.46
C SER A 75 -14.86 -3.39 -0.94
N ALA A 76 -15.57 -4.07 -1.85
CA ALA A 76 -16.50 -5.14 -1.45
C ALA A 76 -15.78 -6.28 -0.71
N ALA A 77 -14.53 -6.58 -1.09
CA ALA A 77 -13.73 -7.59 -0.42
C ALA A 77 -13.35 -7.17 1.01
N TRP A 78 -13.02 -5.89 1.22
CA TRP A 78 -12.82 -5.34 2.57
C TRP A 78 -14.07 -5.49 3.44
N ARG A 79 -15.26 -5.19 2.90
CA ARG A 79 -16.52 -5.36 3.65
C ARG A 79 -16.78 -6.81 4.04
N ARG A 80 -16.55 -7.76 3.11
CA ARG A 80 -16.70 -9.21 3.39
C ARG A 80 -15.78 -9.69 4.51
N LEU A 81 -14.53 -9.21 4.52
CA LEU A 81 -13.56 -9.52 5.58
C LEU A 81 -14.04 -9.08 6.98
N GLN A 82 -14.88 -8.04 7.06
CA GLN A 82 -15.42 -7.48 8.30
C GLN A 82 -16.78 -8.08 8.72
N GLU A 83 -17.30 -9.07 7.99
CA GLU A 83 -18.59 -9.68 8.32
C GLU A 83 -18.55 -10.35 9.71
N PRO A 84 -19.61 -10.18 10.52
CA PRO A 84 -19.69 -10.85 11.82
C PRO A 84 -19.86 -12.36 11.64
N GLY A 85 -19.35 -13.14 12.60
CA GLY A 85 -19.54 -14.59 12.62
C GLY A 85 -18.56 -15.40 11.75
N LEU A 86 -17.61 -14.76 11.06
CA LEU A 86 -16.53 -15.50 10.37
C LEU A 86 -15.67 -16.26 11.39
N THR A 87 -15.35 -17.52 11.06
CA THR A 87 -14.30 -18.25 11.76
C THR A 87 -12.95 -17.59 11.51
N ALA A 88 -11.95 -17.83 12.37
CA ALA A 88 -10.60 -17.28 12.18
C ALA A 88 -10.04 -17.65 10.79
N VAL A 89 -10.12 -18.93 10.41
CA VAL A 89 -9.62 -19.44 9.12
C VAL A 89 -10.33 -18.78 7.93
N GLU A 90 -11.65 -18.57 8.03
CA GLU A 90 -12.40 -17.92 6.95
C GLU A 90 -12.06 -16.43 6.87
N ARG A 91 -11.83 -15.76 8.00
CA ARG A 91 -11.38 -14.36 8.02
C ARG A 91 -10.01 -14.19 7.38
N ASP A 92 -9.07 -15.08 7.69
CA ASP A 92 -7.75 -15.12 7.03
C ASP A 92 -7.90 -15.30 5.51
N ARG A 93 -8.75 -16.25 5.09
CA ARG A 93 -9.02 -16.52 3.67
C ARG A 93 -9.64 -15.31 2.97
N GLN A 94 -10.59 -14.60 3.61
CA GLN A 94 -11.16 -13.36 3.06
C GLN A 94 -10.11 -12.25 2.96
N ALA A 95 -9.15 -12.17 3.88
CA ALA A 95 -8.06 -11.19 3.80
C ALA A 95 -7.13 -11.51 2.62
N ILE A 96 -6.85 -12.78 2.37
CA ILE A 96 -6.10 -13.22 1.18
C ILE A 96 -6.87 -12.85 -0.09
N LEU A 97 -8.17 -13.15 -0.16
CA LEU A 97 -9.01 -12.81 -1.31
C LEU A 97 -9.16 -11.29 -1.53
N ALA A 98 -9.06 -10.48 -0.47
CA ALA A 98 -9.08 -9.03 -0.56
C ALA A 98 -7.84 -8.42 -1.22
N MET A 99 -6.77 -9.22 -1.46
CA MET A 99 -5.66 -8.82 -2.32
C MET A 99 -5.97 -8.92 -3.82
N ALA A 100 -7.10 -9.52 -4.20
CA ALA A 100 -7.52 -9.58 -5.61
C ALA A 100 -8.19 -8.27 -6.03
N GLY A 101 -7.86 -7.78 -7.23
CA GLY A 101 -8.36 -6.51 -7.73
C GLY A 101 -7.40 -5.81 -8.66
N THR A 102 -7.66 -4.53 -8.91
CA THR A 102 -6.83 -3.65 -9.75
C THR A 102 -6.11 -2.64 -8.89
N TYR A 103 -4.80 -2.54 -9.05
CA TYR A 103 -3.96 -1.71 -8.19
C TYR A 103 -3.08 -0.77 -9.01
N ARG A 104 -2.86 0.43 -8.47
CA ARG A 104 -1.63 1.18 -8.75
C ARG A 104 -0.56 0.71 -7.75
N ALA A 105 0.33 -0.16 -8.21
CA ALA A 105 1.44 -0.67 -7.42
C ALA A 105 2.59 0.35 -7.40
N SER A 106 3.11 0.66 -6.21
CA SER A 106 4.32 1.48 -6.02
C SER A 106 5.43 0.61 -5.44
N PHE A 107 6.65 0.83 -5.89
CA PHE A 107 7.83 0.11 -5.46
C PHE A 107 8.85 1.10 -4.91
N ASP A 108 9.15 0.98 -3.62
CA ASP A 108 10.07 1.85 -2.90
C ASP A 108 11.15 0.98 -2.24
N PHE A 109 12.43 1.24 -2.57
CA PHE A 109 13.57 0.56 -1.96
C PHE A 109 14.51 1.57 -1.33
N LEU A 110 14.87 1.29 -0.07
CA LEU A 110 15.67 2.17 0.76
C LEU A 110 16.72 1.34 1.53
N GLU A 111 17.98 1.76 1.44
CA GLU A 111 19.05 1.25 2.29
C GLU A 111 19.21 2.16 3.50
N VAL A 112 19.07 1.60 4.71
CA VAL A 112 19.03 2.41 5.94
C VAL A 112 20.36 2.34 6.70
N VAL A 113 20.89 1.15 6.90
CA VAL A 113 22.12 0.89 7.66
C VAL A 113 22.94 -0.16 6.94
N GLY A 114 24.27 0.02 6.93
CA GLY A 114 25.19 -1.02 6.47
C GLY A 114 26.19 -1.39 7.57
N PHE A 115 26.46 -2.69 7.67
CA PHE A 115 27.27 -3.28 8.72
C PHE A 115 28.73 -3.48 8.29
N ARG A 116 29.30 -2.49 7.58
CA ARG A 116 30.71 -2.49 7.17
C ARG A 116 31.32 -1.08 7.28
N PRO A 117 32.62 -0.97 7.62
CA PRO A 117 33.31 0.32 7.59
C PRO A 117 33.17 1.00 6.22
N GLY A 118 32.92 2.32 6.24
CA GLY A 118 32.80 3.11 5.01
C GLY A 118 31.54 2.81 4.17
N PHE A 119 30.51 2.17 4.75
CA PHE A 119 29.27 1.95 4.02
C PHE A 119 28.62 3.27 3.58
N VAL A 120 28.28 3.33 2.30
CA VAL A 120 27.51 4.41 1.69
C VAL A 120 26.26 3.76 1.10
N PRO A 121 25.06 4.07 1.61
CA PRO A 121 23.83 3.52 1.04
C PRO A 121 23.61 4.05 -0.37
N ASP A 122 23.08 3.20 -1.24
CA ASP A 122 22.68 3.59 -2.59
C ASP A 122 21.50 4.56 -2.58
N ARG A 123 21.37 5.37 -3.63
CA ARG A 123 20.20 6.25 -3.80
C ARG A 123 18.89 5.45 -3.78
N PRO A 124 17.82 5.96 -3.13
CA PRO A 124 16.52 5.29 -3.08
C PRO A 124 16.04 4.94 -4.49
N TYR A 125 15.41 3.78 -4.65
CA TYR A 125 14.78 3.42 -5.92
C TYR A 125 13.28 3.54 -5.78
N GLN A 126 12.66 4.23 -6.73
CA GLN A 126 11.21 4.38 -6.84
C GLN A 126 10.73 4.03 -8.25
N SER A 127 9.66 3.25 -8.32
CA SER A 127 8.92 3.03 -9.57
C SER A 127 7.47 2.70 -9.27
N TRP A 128 6.62 2.71 -10.28
CA TRP A 128 5.23 2.31 -10.14
C TRP A 128 4.74 1.57 -11.39
N GLY A 129 3.59 0.92 -11.27
CA GLY A 129 2.87 0.32 -12.37
C GLY A 129 1.42 0.03 -12.03
N THR A 130 0.68 -0.52 -12.97
CA THR A 130 -0.67 -1.04 -12.75
C THR A 130 -0.66 -2.55 -12.76
N GLU A 131 -1.31 -3.15 -11.77
CA GLU A 131 -1.33 -4.59 -11.53
C GLU A 131 -2.75 -5.09 -11.41
N TYR A 132 -3.05 -6.19 -12.09
CA TYR A 132 -4.29 -6.93 -11.98
C TYR A 132 -4.01 -8.23 -11.23
N VAL A 133 -4.72 -8.43 -10.12
CA VAL A 133 -4.59 -9.61 -9.27
C VAL A 133 -5.83 -10.46 -9.41
N TYR A 134 -5.67 -11.63 -10.02
CA TYR A 134 -6.76 -12.59 -10.28
C TYR A 134 -6.75 -13.72 -9.28
N VAL A 135 -7.94 -14.14 -8.86
CA VAL A 135 -8.12 -15.38 -8.10
C VAL A 135 -8.07 -16.55 -9.09
N ARG A 136 -6.99 -17.34 -9.02
CA ARG A 136 -6.80 -18.54 -9.85
C ARG A 136 -7.46 -19.77 -9.23
N ARG A 137 -7.38 -19.91 -7.91
CA ARG A 137 -8.06 -20.95 -7.13
C ARG A 137 -8.56 -20.37 -5.82
N ASN A 138 -9.71 -20.85 -5.37
CA ASN A 138 -10.35 -20.45 -4.13
C ASN A 138 -10.98 -21.68 -3.49
N GLU A 139 -10.25 -22.28 -2.56
CA GLU A 139 -10.64 -23.45 -1.80
C GLU A 139 -10.57 -23.10 -0.31
N PRO A 140 -11.29 -23.81 0.59
CA PRO A 140 -11.34 -23.45 2.01
C PRO A 140 -9.98 -23.37 2.71
N ARG A 141 -9.00 -24.16 2.25
CA ARG A 141 -7.64 -24.24 2.83
C ARG A 141 -6.54 -23.90 1.82
N PHE A 142 -6.91 -23.43 0.63
CA PHE A 142 -5.97 -23.10 -0.43
C PHE A 142 -6.47 -21.96 -1.32
N VAL A 143 -5.65 -20.92 -1.51
CA VAL A 143 -5.97 -19.81 -2.41
C VAL A 143 -4.76 -19.53 -3.31
N SER A 144 -4.98 -19.37 -4.61
CA SER A 144 -3.92 -19.01 -5.56
C SER A 144 -4.27 -17.69 -6.22
N LEU A 145 -3.36 -16.73 -6.17
CA LEU A 145 -3.52 -15.41 -6.77
C LEU A 145 -2.46 -15.18 -7.85
N GLN A 146 -2.88 -14.76 -9.03
CA GLN A 146 -2.02 -14.44 -10.16
C GLN A 146 -1.96 -12.94 -10.37
N HIS A 147 -0.76 -12.38 -10.33
CA HIS A 147 -0.52 -10.98 -10.59
C HIS A 147 -0.05 -10.76 -12.03
N LEU A 148 -0.66 -9.81 -12.73
CA LEU A 148 -0.28 -9.36 -14.07
C LEU A 148 0.06 -7.87 -14.02
N LEU A 149 1.22 -7.48 -14.51
CA LEU A 149 1.53 -6.10 -14.82
C LEU A 149 0.89 -5.73 -16.15
N VAL A 150 0.12 -4.64 -16.16
CA VAL A 150 -0.54 -4.10 -17.35
C VAL A 150 -0.10 -2.67 -17.50
N MET A 151 0.80 -2.39 -18.44
CA MET A 151 1.44 -1.07 -18.55
C MET A 151 1.07 -0.37 -19.84
N PHE A 152 0.83 0.94 -19.74
CA PHE A 152 0.81 1.86 -20.86
C PHE A 152 2.03 2.77 -20.78
N VAL A 153 2.60 3.14 -21.92
CA VAL A 153 3.82 3.94 -22.00
C VAL A 153 3.59 5.13 -22.93
N ARG A 154 3.83 6.34 -22.41
CA ARG A 154 3.91 7.55 -23.22
C ARG A 154 5.22 7.57 -23.99
N THR A 155 5.13 7.67 -25.30
CA THR A 155 6.29 7.84 -26.18
C THR A 155 6.76 9.30 -26.23
N ALA A 156 7.95 9.53 -26.80
CA ALA A 156 8.55 10.87 -26.89
C ALA A 156 7.71 11.87 -27.71
N ASP A 157 6.94 11.37 -28.70
CA ASP A 157 5.98 12.13 -29.50
C ASP A 157 4.61 12.32 -28.81
N GLY A 158 4.48 11.86 -27.56
CA GLY A 158 3.29 12.07 -26.73
C GLY A 158 2.17 11.04 -26.92
N ALA A 159 2.29 10.13 -27.89
CA ALA A 159 1.35 9.03 -28.09
C ALA A 159 1.39 8.02 -26.93
N MET A 160 0.31 7.25 -26.76
CA MET A 160 0.23 6.21 -25.74
C MET A 160 0.30 4.84 -26.40
N GLN A 161 1.22 3.99 -25.94
CA GLN A 161 1.37 2.61 -26.43
C GLN A 161 1.00 1.60 -25.32
N GLY A 162 0.40 0.47 -25.72
CA GLY A 162 -0.01 -0.62 -24.83
C GLY A 162 -1.43 -1.13 -25.11
N PRO A 163 -2.00 -1.96 -24.20
CA PRO A 163 -1.37 -2.41 -22.96
C PRO A 163 -0.26 -3.43 -23.22
N PHE A 164 0.89 -3.24 -22.56
CA PHE A 164 1.90 -4.28 -22.42
C PHE A 164 1.54 -5.14 -21.21
N VAL A 165 1.10 -6.37 -21.47
CA VAL A 165 0.67 -7.31 -20.43
C VAL A 165 1.80 -8.29 -20.16
N THR A 166 2.25 -8.36 -18.91
CA THR A 166 3.30 -9.29 -18.48
C THR A 166 2.86 -9.99 -17.21
N LYS A 167 2.98 -11.32 -17.20
CA LYS A 167 2.85 -12.07 -15.96
C LYS A 167 3.91 -11.59 -14.96
N HIS A 168 3.51 -11.18 -13.77
CA HIS A 168 4.45 -10.57 -12.82
C HIS A 168 4.93 -11.58 -11.79
N TRP A 169 4.01 -12.15 -11.01
CA TRP A 169 4.31 -13.19 -10.02
C TRP A 169 3.02 -13.91 -9.63
N ARG A 170 3.16 -15.07 -8.99
CA ARG A 170 2.04 -15.82 -8.41
C ARG A 170 2.29 -16.00 -6.93
N GLN A 171 1.22 -16.03 -6.15
CA GLN A 171 1.27 -16.44 -4.76
C GLN A 171 0.23 -17.53 -4.50
N ASP A 172 0.69 -18.61 -3.88
CA ASP A 172 -0.17 -19.69 -3.42
C ASP A 172 -0.17 -19.67 -1.89
N TRP A 173 -1.36 -19.77 -1.32
CA TRP A 173 -1.62 -19.73 0.10
C TRP A 173 -2.17 -21.06 0.55
N ARG A 174 -1.59 -21.66 1.60
CA ARG A 174 -2.09 -22.92 2.14
C ARG A 174 -2.18 -22.86 3.67
N TYR A 175 -3.31 -23.32 4.20
CA TYR A 175 -3.58 -23.33 5.63
C TYR A 175 -2.97 -24.56 6.30
N GLU A 176 -2.17 -24.33 7.35
CA GLU A 176 -1.42 -25.31 8.14
C GLU A 176 -0.54 -26.24 7.29
N ASP A 177 0.13 -25.69 6.27
CA ASP A 177 1.10 -26.46 5.47
C ASP A 177 2.34 -26.79 6.31
N SER A 178 2.71 -28.08 6.33
CA SER A 178 3.84 -28.60 7.09
C SER A 178 5.09 -28.83 6.25
N GLU A 179 5.03 -28.67 4.93
CA GLU A 179 6.16 -28.86 4.03
C GLU A 179 6.39 -27.62 3.17
N LEU A 180 7.44 -26.86 3.49
CA LEU A 180 7.81 -25.64 2.77
C LEU A 180 8.96 -25.91 1.80
N LEU A 181 9.01 -25.17 0.69
CA LEU A 181 10.14 -25.10 -0.21
C LEU A 181 10.94 -23.81 0.04
N THR A 182 11.97 -23.90 0.88
CA THR A 182 12.72 -22.72 1.34
C THR A 182 13.99 -22.49 0.55
N TYR A 183 14.30 -21.21 0.28
CA TYR A 183 15.50 -20.81 -0.47
C TYR A 183 16.77 -21.03 0.35
N ARG A 184 17.82 -21.57 -0.28
CA ARG A 184 19.10 -21.89 0.36
C ARG A 184 20.30 -21.16 -0.26
N GLY A 185 20.05 -20.09 -1.01
CA GLY A 185 21.09 -19.34 -1.72
C GLY A 185 21.43 -19.93 -3.08
N HIS A 186 22.18 -19.19 -3.89
CA HIS A 186 22.67 -19.63 -5.21
C HIS A 186 21.60 -20.26 -6.12
N ASN A 187 20.36 -19.79 -6.05
CA ASN A 187 19.25 -20.36 -6.82
C ASN A 187 19.03 -21.85 -6.53
N THR A 188 19.11 -22.20 -5.24
CA THR A 188 18.77 -23.53 -4.74
C THR A 188 17.66 -23.44 -3.68
N TRP A 189 16.88 -24.51 -3.60
CA TRP A 189 15.79 -24.65 -2.63
C TRP A 189 15.86 -26.03 -1.99
N ALA A 190 15.40 -26.12 -0.75
CA ALA A 190 15.28 -27.38 -0.03
C ALA A 190 13.89 -27.48 0.59
N LYS A 191 13.40 -28.71 0.72
CA LYS A 191 12.20 -28.97 1.51
C LYS A 191 12.52 -28.80 2.99
N GLU A 192 11.62 -28.15 3.70
CA GLU A 192 11.69 -27.94 5.14
C GLU A 192 10.37 -28.40 5.76
N ARG A 193 10.47 -29.25 6.79
CA ARG A 193 9.29 -29.77 7.47
C ARG A 193 9.11 -29.04 8.78
N LEU A 194 7.95 -28.42 8.96
CA LEU A 194 7.56 -27.77 10.20
C LEU A 194 6.75 -28.74 11.07
N PRO A 195 6.89 -28.66 12.40
CA PRO A 195 6.11 -29.50 13.29
C PRO A 195 4.64 -29.01 13.35
N PRO A 196 3.67 -29.90 13.64
CA PRO A 196 2.23 -29.57 13.60
C PRO A 196 1.84 -28.36 14.46
N GLU A 197 2.48 -28.20 15.62
CA GLU A 197 2.25 -27.08 16.54
C GLU A 197 2.64 -25.73 15.96
N GLU A 198 3.66 -25.66 15.09
CA GLU A 198 4.09 -24.40 14.47
C GLU A 198 3.10 -23.95 13.38
N VAL A 199 2.51 -24.91 12.68
CA VAL A 199 1.65 -24.64 11.52
C VAL A 199 0.18 -24.48 11.89
N GLN A 200 -0.24 -24.94 13.07
CA GLN A 200 -1.61 -24.82 13.55
C GLN A 200 -2.08 -23.36 13.50
N GLY A 201 -3.18 -23.05 12.80
CA GLY A 201 -3.67 -21.68 12.65
C GLY A 201 -2.83 -20.76 11.76
N ALA A 202 -1.82 -21.27 11.05
CA ALA A 202 -0.94 -20.48 10.19
C ALA A 202 -1.29 -20.65 8.71
N TRP A 203 -0.92 -19.67 7.90
CA TRP A 203 -0.93 -19.77 6.45
C TRP A 203 0.49 -19.66 5.90
N THR A 204 0.84 -20.52 4.95
CA THR A 204 2.03 -20.31 4.12
C THR A 204 1.71 -19.42 2.94
N GLN A 205 2.71 -18.65 2.50
CA GLN A 205 2.72 -17.92 1.25
C GLN A 205 3.90 -18.42 0.42
N ALA A 206 3.62 -19.21 -0.61
CA ALA A 206 4.58 -19.62 -1.62
C ALA A 206 4.55 -18.63 -2.79
N VAL A 207 5.66 -17.96 -3.03
CA VAL A 207 5.81 -16.95 -4.09
C VAL A 207 6.56 -17.55 -5.26
N PHE A 208 6.03 -17.34 -6.47
CA PHE A 208 6.59 -17.82 -7.73
C PHE A 208 6.94 -16.66 -8.65
N GLN A 209 7.95 -16.86 -9.48
CA GLN A 209 8.40 -15.88 -10.46
C GLN A 209 7.49 -15.81 -11.70
N VAL A 210 7.86 -14.96 -12.65
CA VAL A 210 7.18 -14.78 -13.94
C VAL A 210 6.98 -16.12 -14.66
N ASP A 211 7.98 -17.00 -14.61
CA ASP A 211 8.00 -18.31 -15.27
C ASP A 211 7.44 -19.45 -14.40
N ASP A 212 6.78 -19.14 -13.27
CA ASP A 212 6.32 -20.10 -12.26
C ASP A 212 7.43 -20.86 -11.52
N SER A 213 8.70 -20.48 -11.66
CA SER A 213 9.75 -21.02 -10.80
C SER A 213 9.56 -20.56 -9.35
N PRO A 214 9.89 -21.38 -8.34
CA PRO A 214 9.85 -20.97 -6.94
C PRO A 214 10.72 -19.74 -6.68
N ARG A 215 10.23 -18.81 -5.87
CA ARG A 215 11.01 -17.65 -5.42
C ARG A 215 11.38 -17.83 -3.95
N TYR A 216 10.38 -17.88 -3.08
CA TYR A 216 10.52 -18.19 -1.66
C TYR A 216 9.17 -18.64 -1.12
N GLU A 217 9.19 -19.31 0.03
CA GLU A 217 8.01 -19.68 0.78
C GLU A 217 8.20 -19.34 2.26
N ALA A 218 7.16 -18.83 2.89
CA ALA A 218 7.18 -18.47 4.31
C ALA A 218 5.84 -18.80 4.97
N TYR A 219 5.87 -19.31 6.20
CA TYR A 219 4.67 -19.42 7.04
C TYR A 219 4.47 -18.14 7.85
N GLY A 220 3.23 -17.85 8.23
CA GLY A 220 2.91 -16.66 9.00
C GLY A 220 1.48 -16.67 9.51
N ARG A 221 1.12 -15.61 10.22
CA ARG A 221 -0.19 -15.49 10.89
C ARG A 221 -0.85 -14.17 10.57
N TRP A 222 -2.17 -14.21 10.44
CA TRP A 222 -3.01 -13.03 10.32
C TRP A 222 -3.37 -12.48 11.70
N GLU A 223 -3.41 -11.16 11.78
CA GLU A 223 -3.95 -10.39 12.88
C GLU A 223 -5.00 -9.44 12.32
N HIS A 224 -6.21 -9.49 12.88
CA HIS A 224 -7.36 -8.72 12.41
C HIS A 224 -7.77 -7.67 13.44
N LEU A 225 -7.70 -6.40 13.06
CA LEU A 225 -8.23 -5.26 13.79
C LEU A 225 -9.34 -4.60 12.94
N GLY A 226 -10.17 -3.75 13.56
CA GLY A 226 -11.35 -3.19 12.90
C GLY A 226 -11.04 -2.35 11.64
N ASN A 227 -9.86 -1.76 11.55
CA ASN A 227 -9.44 -0.92 10.43
C ASN A 227 -8.27 -1.50 9.63
N VAL A 228 -7.75 -2.68 10.00
CA VAL A 228 -6.60 -3.27 9.33
C VAL A 228 -6.55 -4.78 9.53
N SER A 229 -6.16 -5.53 8.51
CA SER A 229 -5.81 -6.95 8.64
C SER A 229 -4.40 -7.18 8.16
N THR A 230 -3.52 -7.70 9.03
CA THR A 230 -2.10 -7.82 8.74
C THR A 230 -1.64 -9.26 8.87
N TRP A 231 -1.01 -9.79 7.84
CA TRP A 231 -0.25 -11.03 7.90
C TRP A 231 1.23 -10.72 8.10
N ARG A 232 1.88 -11.44 9.01
CA ARG A 232 3.34 -11.39 9.20
C ARG A 232 3.94 -12.77 9.04
N SER A 233 4.97 -12.88 8.21
CA SER A 233 5.72 -14.11 8.01
C SER A 233 6.80 -14.33 9.06
N SER A 234 7.24 -15.59 9.18
CA SER A 234 8.55 -15.92 9.72
C SER A 234 9.68 -15.32 8.87
N THR A 235 10.90 -15.29 9.42
CA THR A 235 12.07 -14.79 8.71
C THR A 235 12.49 -15.80 7.64
N THR A 236 12.70 -15.34 6.41
CA THR A 236 13.07 -16.20 5.29
C THR A 236 14.25 -15.67 4.50
N TRP A 237 14.99 -16.60 3.91
CA TRP A 237 15.99 -16.31 2.89
C TRP A 237 15.31 -16.17 1.53
N ARG A 238 15.82 -15.28 0.69
CA ARG A 238 15.22 -14.94 -0.60
C ARG A 238 16.28 -14.68 -1.67
N PRO A 239 15.98 -15.00 -2.94
CA PRO A 239 16.83 -14.60 -4.05
C PRO A 239 16.83 -13.08 -4.19
N LEU A 240 17.90 -12.57 -4.81
CA LEU A 240 17.98 -11.16 -5.18
C LEU A 240 16.85 -10.78 -6.14
N PRO A 241 16.30 -9.56 -6.04
CA PRO A 241 15.45 -8.99 -7.07
C PRO A 241 16.18 -8.95 -8.41
N ARG A 242 15.46 -9.15 -9.53
CA ARG A 242 16.07 -9.23 -10.87
C ARG A 242 16.97 -8.04 -11.21
N ARG A 243 16.57 -6.84 -10.79
CA ARG A 243 17.32 -5.59 -10.98
C ARG A 243 18.67 -5.54 -10.26
N GLU A 244 18.90 -6.41 -9.27
CA GLU A 244 20.13 -6.45 -8.48
C GLU A 244 21.15 -7.45 -9.02
N PHE A 245 20.75 -8.50 -9.75
CA PHE A 245 21.68 -9.51 -10.28
C PHE A 245 22.78 -8.94 -11.17
N SER A 246 22.51 -7.85 -11.90
CA SER A 246 23.47 -7.24 -12.82
C SER A 246 24.30 -6.11 -12.20
N VAL A 247 24.05 -5.75 -10.95
CA VAL A 247 24.69 -4.59 -10.28
C VAL A 247 25.27 -4.91 -8.91
N ARG A 248 24.84 -6.02 -8.27
CA ARG A 248 25.34 -6.49 -6.97
C ARG A 248 26.12 -7.79 -7.15
N SER A 249 27.24 -7.90 -6.43
CA SER A 249 28.05 -9.13 -6.34
C SER A 249 28.53 -9.41 -4.91
N ASP A 250 28.16 -8.56 -3.95
CA ASP A 250 28.60 -8.58 -2.56
C ASP A 250 27.75 -9.46 -1.63
N TYR A 251 26.59 -9.93 -2.11
CA TYR A 251 25.74 -10.91 -1.43
C TYR A 251 24.86 -11.66 -2.43
N HIS A 252 24.36 -12.84 -2.05
CA HIS A 252 23.51 -13.69 -2.91
C HIS A 252 22.19 -14.10 -2.23
N VAL A 253 21.94 -13.65 -0.99
CA VAL A 253 20.73 -13.92 -0.20
C VAL A 253 20.26 -12.62 0.42
N LEU A 254 18.94 -12.42 0.43
CA LEU A 254 18.27 -11.46 1.31
C LEU A 254 17.61 -12.22 2.46
N ILE A 255 17.73 -11.68 3.68
CA ILE A 255 17.03 -12.20 4.86
C ILE A 255 15.98 -11.18 5.27
N GLY A 256 14.73 -11.61 5.46
CA GLY A 256 13.68 -10.71 5.92
C GLY A 256 12.33 -11.36 6.14
N THR A 257 11.40 -10.57 6.66
CA THR A 257 9.99 -10.92 6.88
C THR A 257 9.10 -10.25 5.85
N ASN A 258 7.93 -10.82 5.60
CA ASN A 258 6.86 -10.22 4.81
C ASN A 258 5.79 -9.71 5.76
N GLN A 259 5.32 -8.48 5.52
CA GLN A 259 4.12 -7.96 6.15
C GLN A 259 3.14 -7.57 5.04
N LEU A 260 1.98 -8.20 5.02
CA LEU A 260 0.89 -7.85 4.10
C LEU A 260 -0.23 -7.22 4.91
N THR A 261 -0.62 -6.00 4.55
CA THR A 261 -1.59 -5.22 5.30
C THR A 261 -2.74 -4.82 4.38
N ILE A 262 -3.94 -5.30 4.69
CA ILE A 262 -5.19 -4.95 4.01
C ILE A 262 -5.85 -3.81 4.78
N THR A 263 -6.20 -2.75 4.06
CA THR A 263 -6.90 -1.57 4.57
C THR A 263 -8.23 -1.37 3.83
N PRO A 264 -9.13 -0.49 4.32
CA PRO A 264 -10.38 -0.16 3.64
C PRO A 264 -10.21 0.18 2.17
#